data_AF-A0A7R9TNY8-F1
#
_entry.id   AF-A0A7R9TNY8-F1
#
_cell.length_a   1.000
_cell.length_b   1.000
_cell.length_c   1.000
_cell.angle_alpha   90.00
_cell.angle_beta   90.00
_cell.angle_gamma   90.00
#
_symmetry.space_group_name_H-M   'P 1'
#
loop_
_entity.id
_entity.type
_entity.pdbx_description
1 polymer ?
#
loop_
_entity_poly.entity_id
_entity_poly.type
_entity_poly.pdbx_seq_one_letter_code
_entity_poly.pdbx_strand_id
1 'polypeptide(L)'
;MGGAVDLLVFNPPYVPSPEDEVGGPRIEAAWAGGERGRVVIDRLLPRVANLLSETGVFVLLTIAENEPDQILREAAPAAGLSGEVIFEKRAWNEKYSIL
;
A
#
# COMPACT_ATOMS: atom_id res chain seq x y z
N MET A 1 -10.49 -8.25 20.26
CA MET A 1 -9.44 -9.18 19.82
C MET A 1 -8.95 -8.68 18.47
N GLY A 2 -7.80 -7.99 18.46
CA GLY A 2 -7.06 -7.66 17.25
C GLY A 2 -5.76 -8.48 17.24
N GLY A 3 -4.94 -8.29 16.20
CA GLY A 3 -3.60 -8.87 16.14
C GLY A 3 -3.53 -10.38 15.93
N ALA A 4 -4.29 -10.90 14.97
CA ALA A 4 -4.31 -12.33 14.62
C ALA A 4 -3.67 -12.63 13.26
N VAL A 5 -3.19 -11.60 12.55
CA VAL A 5 -2.61 -11.74 11.21
C VAL A 5 -1.09 -11.72 11.31
N ASP A 6 -0.45 -12.86 11.09
CA ASP A 6 1.01 -12.95 11.05
C ASP A 6 1.60 -12.46 9.72
N LEU A 7 0.81 -12.53 8.63
CA LEU A 7 1.19 -12.04 7.32
C LEU A 7 0.00 -11.38 6.63
N LEU A 8 0.11 -10.08 6.39
CA LEU A 8 -0.78 -9.33 5.54
C LEU A 8 -0.06 -9.01 4.24
N VAL A 9 -0.64 -9.37 3.09
CA VAL A 9 -0.10 -9.01 1.79
C VAL A 9 -1.13 -8.16 1.08
N PHE A 10 -0.69 -7.02 0.53
CA PHE A 10 -1.56 -6.20 -0.29
C PHE A 10 -0.87 -5.79 -1.58
N ASN A 11 -1.48 -6.22 -2.69
CA ASN A 11 -1.24 -5.69 -4.01
C ASN A 11 -2.39 -4.70 -4.32
N PRO A 12 -2.24 -3.41 -3.95
CA PRO A 12 -3.33 -2.44 -3.99
C PRO A 12 -3.68 -2.03 -5.43
N PRO A 13 -4.83 -1.36 -5.63
CA PRO A 13 -4.99 -0.48 -6.79
C PRO A 13 -4.04 0.71 -6.64
N TYR A 14 -2.84 0.62 -7.23
CA TYR A 14 -1.75 1.58 -7.08
C TYR A 14 -1.61 2.57 -8.24
N VAL A 15 -2.47 2.52 -9.25
CA VAL A 15 -2.32 3.36 -10.44
C VAL A 15 -2.98 4.72 -10.19
N PRO A 16 -2.26 5.83 -10.36
CA PRO A 16 -2.84 7.17 -10.31
C PRO A 16 -4.04 7.30 -11.25
N SER A 17 -5.16 7.76 -10.71
CA SER A 17 -6.44 7.83 -11.41
C SER A 17 -7.28 8.98 -10.86
N PRO A 18 -8.29 9.46 -11.61
CA PRO A 18 -9.33 10.33 -11.08
C PRO A 18 -9.99 9.72 -9.82
N GLU A 19 -10.33 10.56 -8.84
CA GLU A 19 -10.89 10.07 -7.56
C GLU A 19 -12.24 9.37 -7.73
N ASP A 20 -13.03 9.75 -8.72
CA ASP A 20 -14.33 9.14 -9.04
C ASP A 20 -14.22 7.73 -9.63
N GLU A 21 -13.02 7.30 -10.05
CA GLU A 21 -12.75 5.94 -10.49
C GLU A 21 -12.37 5.00 -9.32
N VAL A 22 -12.03 5.56 -8.15
CA VAL A 22 -11.62 4.77 -6.98
C VAL A 22 -12.80 3.99 -6.41
N GLY A 23 -12.64 2.66 -6.33
CA GLY A 23 -13.71 1.78 -5.85
C GLY A 23 -14.83 1.56 -6.87
N GLY A 24 -14.54 1.79 -8.16
CA GLY A 24 -15.45 1.48 -9.27
C GLY A 24 -15.98 0.03 -9.22
N PRO A 25 -17.16 -0.24 -9.80
CA PRO A 25 -17.91 -1.47 -9.56
C PRO A 25 -17.30 -2.73 -10.20
N ARG A 26 -16.26 -2.61 -11.03
CA ARG A 26 -15.75 -3.71 -11.86
C ARG A 26 -14.22 -3.76 -11.86
N ILE A 27 -13.61 -3.65 -13.04
CA ILE A 27 -12.17 -3.87 -13.24
C ILE A 27 -11.34 -2.68 -12.73
N GLU A 28 -11.97 -1.52 -12.63
CA GLU A 28 -11.37 -0.26 -12.16
C GLU A 28 -10.83 -0.41 -10.74
N ALA A 29 -11.58 -1.10 -9.86
CA ALA A 29 -11.14 -1.36 -8.49
C ALA A 29 -9.85 -2.20 -8.37
N ALA A 30 -9.40 -2.85 -9.45
CA ALA A 30 -8.13 -3.58 -9.46
C ALA A 30 -6.91 -2.68 -9.64
N TRP A 31 -7.08 -1.45 -10.16
CA TRP A 31 -5.95 -0.58 -10.48
C TRP A 31 -6.13 0.88 -10.02
N ALA A 32 -7.35 1.42 -10.04
CA ALA A 32 -7.63 2.83 -9.77
C ALA A 32 -7.40 3.20 -8.28
N GLY A 33 -6.24 3.79 -8.01
CA GLY A 33 -5.80 4.18 -6.68
C GLY A 33 -6.01 5.65 -6.32
N GLY A 34 -6.60 6.46 -7.19
CA GLY A 34 -6.86 7.88 -6.96
C GLY A 34 -5.60 8.75 -7.03
N GLU A 35 -5.57 9.85 -6.28
CA GLU A 35 -4.41 10.75 -6.21
C GLU A 35 -3.14 9.96 -5.83
N ARG A 36 -2.10 10.06 -6.67
CA ARG A 36 -0.84 9.31 -6.56
C ARG A 36 -0.99 7.78 -6.49
N GLY A 37 -2.17 7.24 -6.79
CA GLY A 37 -2.47 5.83 -6.61
C GLY A 37 -2.51 5.40 -5.13
N ARG A 38 -2.71 6.33 -4.20
CA ARG A 38 -2.53 6.10 -2.76
C ARG A 38 -3.82 6.15 -1.94
N VAL A 39 -4.95 6.55 -2.49
CA VAL A 39 -6.21 6.71 -1.74
C VAL A 39 -6.59 5.43 -0.99
N VAL A 40 -6.43 4.27 -1.61
CA VAL A 40 -6.75 2.97 -0.98
C VAL A 40 -5.67 2.55 0.03
N ILE A 41 -4.39 2.81 -0.27
CA ILE A 41 -3.25 2.51 0.60
C ILE A 41 -3.35 3.31 1.90
N ASP A 42 -3.51 4.63 1.78
CA ASP A 42 -3.54 5.56 2.90
C ASP A 42 -4.77 5.34 3.81
N ARG A 43 -5.89 4.84 3.25
CA ARG A 43 -7.06 4.40 4.04
C ARG A 43 -6.80 3.10 4.79
N LEU A 44 -5.98 2.20 4.26
CA LEU A 44 -5.70 0.91 4.87
C LEU A 44 -4.66 1.02 5.99
N LEU A 45 -3.60 1.80 5.79
CA LEU A 45 -2.43 1.87 6.69
C LEU A 45 -2.81 2.03 8.18
N PRO A 46 -3.69 2.97 8.60
CA PRO A 46 -4.05 3.15 10.02
C PRO A 46 -4.73 1.93 10.65
N ARG A 47 -5.24 0.98 9.85
CA ARG A 47 -5.92 -0.22 10.30
C ARG A 47 -4.98 -1.42 10.42
N VAL A 48 -3.86 -1.42 9.68
CA VAL A 48 -2.94 -2.57 9.58
C VAL A 48 -2.34 -2.92 10.94
N ALA A 49 -1.88 -1.94 11.72
CA ALA A 49 -1.26 -2.19 13.03
C ALA A 49 -2.17 -2.96 14.00
N ASN A 50 -3.50 -2.76 13.90
CA ASN A 50 -4.47 -3.47 14.74
C ASN A 50 -4.81 -4.88 14.22
N LEU A 51 -4.51 -5.17 12.96
CA LEU A 51 -4.72 -6.48 12.34
C LEU A 51 -3.54 -7.42 12.60
N LEU A 52 -2.32 -6.88 12.55
CA LEU A 52 -1.09 -7.65 12.69
C LEU A 52 -0.88 -8.20 14.09
N SER A 53 -0.45 -9.46 14.20
CA SER A 53 0.06 -10.02 15.45
C SER A 53 1.32 -9.29 15.92
N GLU A 54 1.79 -9.58 17.14
CA GLU A 54 3.02 -9.00 17.68
C GLU A 54 4.25 -9.25 16.78
N THR A 55 4.24 -10.35 16.03
CA THR A 55 5.29 -10.72 15.06
C THR A 55 4.82 -10.57 13.61
N GLY A 56 3.70 -9.88 13.39
CA GLY A 56 3.05 -9.79 12.09
C GLY A 56 3.81 -8.91 11.11
N VAL A 57 3.82 -9.31 9.84
CA VAL A 57 4.44 -8.57 8.74
C VAL A 57 3.38 -8.10 7.76
N PHE A 58 3.51 -6.86 7.31
CA PHE A 58 2.73 -6.32 6.20
C PHE A 58 3.62 -6.13 4.99
N VAL A 59 3.24 -6.73 3.86
CA VAL A 59 3.94 -6.62 2.58
C VAL A 59 3.08 -5.81 1.62
N LEU A 60 3.64 -4.72 1.10
CA LEU A 60 2.92 -3.77 0.24
C LEU A 60 3.64 -3.61 -1.11
N LEU A 61 2.94 -3.85 -2.21
CA LEU A 61 3.43 -3.49 -3.54
C LEU A 61 3.15 -2.01 -3.81
N THR A 62 4.15 -1.32 -4.36
CA THR A 62 4.06 0.07 -4.80
C THR A 62 4.75 0.27 -6.15
N ILE A 63 4.38 1.34 -6.84
CA ILE A 63 5.13 1.92 -7.96
C ILE A 63 5.76 3.26 -7.55
N ALA A 64 6.66 3.80 -8.37
CA ALA A 64 7.35 5.07 -8.10
C ALA A 64 6.39 6.24 -7.81
N GLU A 65 5.28 6.30 -8.54
CA GLU A 65 4.22 7.31 -8.42
C GLU A 65 3.52 7.28 -7.06
N ASN A 66 3.55 6.14 -6.36
CA ASN A 66 3.03 6.05 -5.00
C ASN A 66 3.96 6.66 -3.96
N GLU A 67 5.14 7.14 -4.34
CA GLU A 67 6.12 7.73 -3.44
C GLU A 67 6.44 6.81 -2.23
N PRO A 68 7.00 5.60 -2.47
CA PRO A 68 7.26 4.61 -1.41
C PRO A 68 8.13 5.17 -0.27
N ASP A 69 9.07 6.07 -0.57
CA ASP A 69 9.86 6.76 0.45
C ASP A 69 8.99 7.59 1.41
N GLN A 70 7.95 8.25 0.91
CA GLN A 70 7.01 9.01 1.74
C GLN A 70 6.15 8.05 2.58
N ILE A 71 5.73 6.93 2.01
CA ILE A 71 4.99 5.90 2.76
C ILE A 71 5.83 5.42 3.95
N LEU A 72 7.10 5.06 3.71
CA LEU A 72 8.00 4.56 4.74
C LEU A 72 8.38 5.60 5.80
N ARG A 73 8.56 6.87 5.41
CA ARG A 73 9.04 7.92 6.31
C ARG A 73 7.94 8.63 7.08
N GLU A 74 6.72 8.66 6.54
CA GLU A 74 5.62 9.46 7.08
C GLU A 74 4.37 8.62 7.36
N ALA A 75 3.78 8.00 6.33
CA ALA A 75 2.46 7.40 6.45
C ALA A 75 2.46 6.12 7.32
N ALA A 76 3.43 5.23 7.13
CA ALA A 76 3.56 4.02 7.93
C ALA A 76 3.91 4.34 9.40
N PRO A 77 4.90 5.20 9.72
CA PRO A 77 5.15 5.62 11.09
C PRO A 77 3.93 6.28 11.77
N ALA A 78 3.18 7.12 11.04
CA ALA A 78 1.95 7.73 11.56
C ALA A 78 0.86 6.68 11.87
N ALA A 79 0.89 5.53 11.20
CA ALA A 79 0.02 4.38 11.45
C ALA A 79 0.56 3.40 12.51
N GLY A 80 1.70 3.69 13.13
CA GLY A 80 2.34 2.81 14.11
C GLY A 80 3.11 1.63 13.50
N LEU A 81 3.48 1.74 12.22
CA LEU A 81 4.25 0.74 11.48
C LEU A 81 5.67 1.25 11.20
N SER A 82 6.62 0.34 11.11
CA SER A 82 7.94 0.59 10.54
C SER A 82 8.14 -0.33 9.34
N GLY A 83 8.90 0.10 8.33
CA GLY A 83 9.17 -0.72 7.16
C GLY A 83 10.44 -0.30 6.44
N GLU A 84 10.80 -1.08 5.42
CA GLU A 84 11.93 -0.84 4.55
C GLU A 84 11.60 -1.37 3.15
N VAL A 85 12.38 -0.99 2.13
CA VAL A 85 12.20 -1.58 0.80
C VAL A 85 12.91 -2.94 0.79
N ILE A 86 12.16 -4.03 0.67
CA ILE A 86 12.72 -5.39 0.65
C ILE A 86 13.07 -5.88 -0.76
N PHE A 87 12.44 -5.31 -1.79
CA PHE A 87 12.72 -5.65 -3.19
C PHE A 87 12.34 -4.52 -4.14
N GLU A 88 13.14 -4.32 -5.18
CA GLU A 88 12.80 -3.40 -6.27
C GLU A 88 13.01 -4.07 -7.63
N LYS A 89 12.12 -3.75 -8.59
CA LYS A 89 12.25 -4.20 -9.97
C LYS A 89 11.73 -3.14 -10.92
N ARG A 90 12.48 -2.92 -11.99
CA ARG A 90 11.98 -2.18 -13.15
C ARG A 90 11.35 -3.15 -14.14
N ALA A 91 10.12 -2.88 -14.54
CA ALA A 91 9.44 -3.58 -15.63
C ALA A 91 8.89 -2.53 -16.59
N TRP A 92 9.47 -2.49 -17.79
CA TRP A 92 9.14 -1.47 -18.79
C TRP A 92 9.36 -0.03 -18.26
N ASN A 93 8.34 0.82 -18.31
CA ASN A 93 8.34 2.20 -17.83
C ASN A 93 8.11 2.31 -16.31
N GLU A 94 7.74 1.23 -15.63
CA GLU A 94 7.38 1.25 -14.22
C GLU A 94 8.50 0.71 -13.33
N LYS A 95 8.72 1.38 -12.19
CA LYS A 95 9.58 0.89 -11.11
C LYS A 95 8.67 0.43 -9.98
N TYR A 96 8.72 -0.87 -9.69
CA TYR A 96 8.01 -1.52 -8.60
C TYR A 96 8.90 -1.64 -7.38
N SER A 97 8.34 -1.39 -6.20
CA SER A 97 8.99 -1.57 -4.91
C SER A 97 8.06 -2.36 -3.98
N ILE A 98 8.60 -3.37 -3.31
CA ILE A 98 7.94 -4.11 -2.24
C ILE A 98 8.45 -3.54 -0.92
N LEU A 99 7.52 -3.04 -0.12
CA LEU A 99 7.72 -2.54 1.24
C LEU A 99 7.38 -3.62 2.27
#